data_AF-A0A9D7KMC0-F1
#
_entry.id   AF-A0A9D7KMC0-F1
#
_cell.length_a   1.000
_cell.length_b   1.000
_cell.length_c   1.000
_cell.angle_alpha   90.00
_cell.angle_beta   90.00
_cell.angle_gamma   90.00
#
_symmetry.space_group_name_H-M   'P 1'
#
loop_
_entity.id
_entity.type
_entity.pdbx_description
1 polymer ?
#
loop_
_entity_poly.entity_id
_entity_poly.type
_entity_poly.pdbx_seq_one_letter_code
_entity_poly.pdbx_strand_id
1 'polypeptide(L)'
;MRICKKVKTIIRPEELKSALARKKEAAVGADILKNSIDKCYIISPIAGRVVKKYFRKGEMAGAMSSLVKISATEELDLIVYLRRNRSWQS
;
A
#
# COMPACT_ATOMS: atom_id res chain seq x y z
N MET A 1 5.37 45.14 -15.85
CA MET A 1 5.62 44.22 -14.71
C MET A 1 5.63 44.97 -13.37
N ARG A 2 4.47 45.43 -12.85
CA ARG A 2 4.37 46.22 -11.59
C ARG A 2 3.36 45.68 -10.56
N ILE A 3 2.51 44.74 -10.93
CA ILE A 3 1.39 44.26 -10.09
C ILE A 3 1.89 43.33 -8.96
N CYS A 4 2.86 42.45 -9.23
CA CYS A 4 3.34 41.49 -8.22
C CYS A 4 4.03 42.12 -6.99
N LYS A 5 4.58 43.34 -7.09
CA LYS A 5 5.22 44.01 -5.95
C LYS A 5 4.21 44.71 -5.03
N LYS A 6 3.07 45.17 -5.56
CA LYS A 6 2.05 45.92 -4.80
C LYS A 6 1.21 45.03 -3.89
N VAL A 7 1.03 43.75 -4.26
CA VAL A 7 0.27 42.75 -3.49
C VAL A 7 0.94 42.42 -2.16
N LYS A 8 2.27 42.44 -2.09
CA LYS A 8 3.03 42.15 -0.85
C LYS A 8 2.87 43.22 0.24
N THR A 9 2.44 44.42 -0.12
CA THR A 9 2.32 45.56 0.82
C THR A 9 0.91 45.70 1.41
N ILE A 10 -0.10 45.09 0.78
CA ILE A 10 -1.53 45.24 1.16
C ILE A 10 -2.01 44.07 2.03
N ILE A 11 -1.47 42.87 1.81
CA ILE A 11 -1.92 41.66 2.50
C ILE A 11 -1.15 41.51 3.80
N ARG A 12 -1.90 41.37 4.91
CA ARG A 12 -1.30 41.16 6.22
C ARG A 12 -0.55 39.82 6.24
N PRO A 13 0.63 39.76 6.87
CA PRO A 13 1.44 38.53 6.88
C PRO A 13 0.70 37.35 7.52
N GLU A 14 -0.25 37.58 8.43
CA GLU A 14 -1.12 36.53 8.98
C GLU A 14 -2.02 35.87 7.92
N GLU A 15 -2.61 36.64 7.00
CA GLU A 15 -3.47 36.12 5.93
C GLU A 15 -2.68 35.32 4.90
N LEU A 16 -1.44 35.75 4.60
CA LEU A 16 -0.56 35.01 3.71
C LEU A 16 -0.16 33.65 4.31
N LYS A 17 0.15 33.62 5.62
CA LYS A 17 0.47 32.38 6.35
C LYS A 17 -0.72 31.41 6.37
N SER A 18 -1.94 31.90 6.63
CA SER A 18 -3.12 31.06 6.65
C SER A 18 -3.49 30.51 5.26
N ALA A 19 -3.37 31.33 4.21
CA ALA A 19 -3.56 30.88 2.84
C ALA A 19 -2.54 29.82 2.42
N LEU A 20 -1.28 29.97 2.80
CA LEU A 20 -0.22 28.98 2.54
C LEU A 20 -0.47 27.67 3.31
N ALA A 21 -0.90 27.76 4.57
CA ALA A 21 -1.26 26.58 5.36
C ALA A 21 -2.41 25.80 4.72
N ARG A 22 -3.49 26.49 4.31
CA ARG A 22 -4.63 25.88 3.59
C ARG A 22 -4.22 25.24 2.28
N LYS A 23 -3.32 25.88 1.53
CA LYS A 23 -2.78 25.29 0.28
C LYS A 23 -2.02 23.98 0.58
N LYS A 24 -1.22 23.96 1.65
CA LYS A 24 -0.45 22.78 2.04
C LYS A 24 -1.37 21.65 2.51
N GLU A 25 -2.39 21.96 3.32
CA GLU A 25 -3.42 21.00 3.75
C GLU A 25 -4.15 20.39 2.55
N ALA A 26 -4.58 21.22 1.60
CA ALA A 26 -5.24 20.76 0.38
C ALA A 26 -4.33 19.86 -0.47
N ALA A 27 -3.03 20.20 -0.59
CA ALA A 27 -2.07 19.38 -1.31
C ALA A 27 -1.88 18.00 -0.64
N VAL A 28 -1.72 17.95 0.68
CA VAL A 28 -1.62 16.69 1.43
C VAL A 28 -2.90 15.86 1.30
N GLY A 29 -4.07 16.50 1.35
CA GLY A 29 -5.35 15.83 1.12
C GLY A 29 -5.44 15.17 -0.25
N ALA A 30 -4.98 15.87 -1.30
CA ALA A 30 -4.92 15.32 -2.65
C ALA A 30 -3.98 14.10 -2.74
N ASP A 31 -2.82 14.15 -2.09
CA ASP A 31 -1.87 13.03 -2.07
C ASP A 31 -2.43 11.81 -1.33
N ILE A 32 -3.17 12.01 -0.24
CA ILE A 32 -3.83 10.92 0.49
C ILE A 32 -4.90 10.25 -0.38
N LEU A 33 -5.71 11.04 -1.08
CA LEU A 33 -6.73 10.52 -2.00
C LEU A 33 -6.10 9.74 -3.15
N LYS A 34 -5.03 10.28 -3.75
CA LYS A 34 -4.27 9.60 -4.79
C LYS A 34 -3.73 8.25 -4.31
N ASN A 35 -3.08 8.22 -3.15
CA ASN A 35 -2.58 6.98 -2.55
C ASN A 35 -3.69 5.98 -2.24
N SER A 36 -4.89 6.45 -1.91
CA SER A 36 -6.05 5.57 -1.65
C SER A 36 -6.55 4.90 -2.93
N ILE A 37 -6.58 5.64 -4.04
CA ILE A 37 -6.93 5.12 -5.37
C ILE A 37 -5.87 4.13 -5.86
N ASP A 38 -4.58 4.47 -5.69
CA ASP A 38 -3.48 3.60 -6.10
C ASP A 38 -3.52 2.26 -5.36
N LYS A 39 -3.89 2.26 -4.07
CA LYS A 39 -4.08 1.04 -3.27
C LYS A 39 -5.27 0.17 -3.70
N CYS A 40 -6.21 0.67 -4.49
CA CYS A 40 -7.30 -0.13 -5.05
C CYS A 40 -6.81 -1.09 -6.16
N TYR A 41 -5.61 -0.88 -6.69
CA TYR A 41 -4.98 -1.77 -7.67
C TYR A 41 -3.90 -2.60 -7.01
N ILE A 42 -4.21 -3.87 -6.75
CA ILE A 42 -3.28 -4.80 -6.12
C ILE A 42 -2.61 -5.64 -7.20
N ILE A 43 -1.31 -5.43 -7.36
CA ILE A 43 -0.45 -6.24 -8.22
C ILE A 43 0.21 -7.36 -7.42
N SER A 44 0.52 -8.48 -8.08
CA SER A 44 1.26 -9.56 -7.42
C SER A 44 2.68 -9.09 -7.08
N PRO A 45 3.16 -9.24 -5.83
CA PRO A 45 4.52 -8.87 -5.46
C PRO A 45 5.56 -9.88 -5.96
N ILE A 46 5.14 -11.10 -6.28
CA ILE A 46 6.02 -12.19 -6.71
C ILE A 46 5.55 -12.79 -8.04
N ALA A 47 6.48 -13.31 -8.82
CA ALA A 47 6.16 -14.21 -9.92
C ALA A 47 5.74 -15.57 -9.35
N GLY A 48 4.65 -16.12 -9.84
CA GLY A 48 4.10 -17.37 -9.31
C GLY A 48 2.71 -17.66 -9.83
N ARG A 49 2.06 -18.67 -9.24
CA ARG A 49 0.73 -19.12 -9.65
C ARG A 49 -0.29 -18.86 -8.55
N VAL A 50 -1.48 -18.37 -8.95
CA VAL A 50 -2.61 -18.20 -8.03
C VAL A 50 -3.15 -19.58 -7.65
N VAL A 51 -2.99 -19.95 -6.38
CA VAL A 51 -3.43 -21.24 -5.84
C VAL A 51 -4.87 -21.18 -5.38
N LYS A 52 -5.25 -20.08 -4.73
CA LYS A 52 -6.60 -19.90 -4.19
C LYS A 52 -7.03 -18.44 -4.27
N LYS A 53 -8.29 -18.22 -4.63
CA LYS A 53 -8.96 -16.92 -4.56
C LYS A 53 -9.96 -16.98 -3.43
N TYR A 54 -9.90 -16.03 -2.50
CA TYR A 54 -10.79 -16.00 -1.34
C TYR A 54 -12.07 -15.22 -1.60
N PHE A 55 -12.05 -14.32 -2.59
CA PHE A 55 -13.17 -13.45 -2.92
C PHE A 55 -13.63 -13.68 -4.37
N ARG A 56 -14.93 -13.45 -4.59
CA ARG A 56 -15.52 -13.37 -5.93
C ARG A 56 -15.64 -11.91 -6.38
N LYS A 57 -15.81 -11.71 -7.69
CA LYS A 57 -16.11 -10.38 -8.24
C LYS A 57 -17.43 -9.87 -7.65
N GLY A 58 -17.45 -8.62 -7.19
CA GLY A 58 -18.63 -8.00 -6.57
C GLY A 58 -18.76 -8.23 -5.07
N GLU A 59 -17.87 -9.01 -4.46
CA GLU A 59 -17.83 -9.22 -3.01
C GLU A 59 -17.02 -8.12 -2.31
N MET A 60 -17.44 -7.73 -1.11
CA MET A 60 -16.76 -6.69 -0.34
C MET A 60 -15.54 -7.27 0.38
N ALA A 61 -14.34 -6.83 0.01
CA ALA A 61 -13.12 -7.16 0.73
C ALA A 61 -12.88 -6.19 1.88
N GLY A 62 -12.68 -6.72 3.09
CA GLY A 62 -12.31 -5.92 4.25
C GLY A 62 -10.85 -5.45 4.19
N ALA A 63 -10.54 -4.36 4.90
CA ALA A 63 -9.16 -3.94 5.10
C ALA A 63 -8.33 -5.09 5.72
N MET A 64 -7.12 -5.32 5.21
CA MET A 64 -6.22 -6.42 5.63
C MET A 64 -6.75 -7.85 5.36
N SER A 65 -7.85 -8.02 4.63
CA SER A 65 -8.30 -9.35 4.23
C SER A 65 -7.37 -9.98 3.19
N SER A 66 -7.18 -11.30 3.28
CA SER A 66 -6.38 -12.03 2.30
C SER A 66 -7.19 -12.25 1.03
N LEU A 67 -6.78 -11.64 -0.09
CA LEU A 67 -7.52 -11.72 -1.35
C LEU A 67 -7.21 -12.99 -2.14
N VAL A 68 -5.92 -13.29 -2.27
CA VAL A 68 -5.41 -14.39 -3.08
C VAL A 68 -4.21 -15.05 -2.39
N LYS A 69 -4.08 -16.36 -2.58
CA LYS A 69 -2.87 -17.12 -2.22
C LYS A 69 -2.06 -17.35 -3.49
N ILE A 70 -0.81 -16.91 -3.47
CA ILE A 70 0.14 -17.05 -4.58
C ILE A 70 1.26 -17.98 -4.10
N SER A 71 1.62 -18.95 -4.93
CA SER A 71 2.77 -19.82 -4.68
C SER A 71 3.88 -19.50 -5.66
N ALA A 72 5.08 -19.26 -5.12
CA ALA A 72 6.31 -19.28 -5.89
C ALA A 72 6.50 -20.71 -6.44
N THR A 73 6.86 -20.81 -7.72
CA THR A 73 7.09 -22.10 -8.39
C THR A 73 8.58 -22.36 -8.63
N GLU A 74 9.44 -21.40 -8.28
CA GLU A 74 10.88 -21.45 -8.55
C GLU A 74 11.63 -22.34 -7.54
N GLU A 75 11.19 -22.40 -6.29
CA GLU A 75 11.84 -23.15 -5.21
C GLU A 75 10.86 -24.12 -4.53
N LEU A 76 11.31 -25.36 -4.30
CA LEU A 76 10.54 -26.41 -3.65
C LEU A 76 11.22 -26.80 -2.33
N ASP A 77 10.61 -26.40 -1.21
CA ASP A 77 11.05 -26.82 0.12
C ASP A 77 10.44 -28.18 0.48
N LEU A 78 11.30 -29.20 0.61
CA LEU A 78 10.91 -30.57 0.92
C LEU A 78 11.35 -30.93 2.34
N ILE A 79 10.40 -30.95 3.27
CA ILE A 79 10.66 -31.28 4.68
C ILE A 79 10.33 -32.76 4.91
N VAL A 80 11.34 -33.57 5.21
CA VAL A 80 11.18 -35.00 5.51
C VAL A 80 11.39 -35.25 7.00
N TYR A 81 10.38 -35.83 7.65
CA TYR A 81 10.46 -36.23 9.06
C TYR A 81 10.90 -37.70 9.16
N LEU A 82 12.09 -37.93 9.70
CA LEU A 82 12.58 -39.28 10.00
C LEU A 82 12.23 -39.66 11.44
N ARG A 83 11.53 -40.79 11.62
CA ARG A 83 11.25 -41.36 12.94
C ARG A 83 12.49 -42.13 13.42
N ARG A 84 13.02 -41.78 14.59
CA ARG A 84 14.13 -42.52 15.21
C ARG A 84 13.67 -43.94 15.54
N ASN A 85 14.11 -44.94 14.77
CA ASN A 85 13.95 -46.35 15.12
C ASN A 85 15.00 -46.73 16.17
N ARG A 86 14.56 -47.35 17.28
CA ARG A 86 15.44 -47.82 18.35
C ARG A 86 15.84 -49.27 18.02
N SER A 87 16.82 -49.44 17.13
CA SER A 87 17.30 -50.78 16.77
C SER A 87 18.83 -50.86 16.77
N TRP A 88 19.49 -50.35 17.82
CA TRP A 88 20.89 -50.66 18.16
C TRP A 88 21.12 -50.38 19.66
N GLN A 89 20.64 -51.28 20.51
CA GLN A 89 21.25 -51.51 21.83
C GLN A 89 21.40 -53.02 21.91
N SER A 90 22.56 -53.49 21.44
CA SER A 90 23.09 -54.82 21.66
C SER A 90 24.11 -54.73 22.78
#